data_AF-A0A196PF73-F1
#
_entry.id   AF-A0A196PF73-F1
#
_cell.length_a   1.000
_cell.length_b   1.000
_cell.length_c   1.000
_cell.angle_alpha   90.00
_cell.angle_beta   90.00
_cell.angle_gamma   90.00
#
_symmetry.space_group_name_H-M   'P 1'
#
loop_
_entity.id
_entity.type
_entity.pdbx_description
1 polymer ?
#
loop_
_entity_poly.entity_id
_entity_poly.type
_entity_poly.pdbx_seq_one_letter_code
_entity_poly.pdbx_strand_id
1 'polypeptide(L)'
;MTIININALGVTLGAPLFSDLCLNIAKGDRIGLVAANGRGKTTLLQCLAGEFDPTTGDITRARGLRVGHVAQNLPEDALGQTLYDGVLAALPPEQAEYESWRVDVVLDDLKVPYEVQHKVLGALSGGWQRSAMLAAVWITEPDVLLLDEPTNHLDLHRIGLLQDWLAALPRDVSVVTTSHDRAFLDETTNRTLFLRAERSRVIQLPFTAARAALDQADAADERRFANDLNKAQQLRRQAAKLKNIGVNSGSDLLVVKTRQLTERAAQMEAAARPAHHERSAGDIRLTNSGTHAKALITLDDVAVETPGGDLLYRTGQKWILPGDRVVLLGANGTGKTRLITLIEQALAGAGGPVKCAPSVVPACSDQHLSQLSDRDTPMTAITGAFDIGDQRARAVLAGAGVEIGMQDKRIGALSGGQKARLAMLVLRLKNPNFYLLDEPTNHLDIEGQEALEEELIAHGASCLLVSHDRSFLRRVGTRFWWIRGRKLEEVDSPEPFLSGEMGAAPG
;
A
#
# COMPACT_ATOMS: atom_id res chain seq x y z
N MET A 1 7.04 30.22 0.70
CA MET A 1 6.16 30.86 -0.31
C MET A 1 5.31 29.78 -0.95
N THR A 2 3.98 29.96 -1.02
CA THR A 2 3.07 29.01 -1.67
C THR A 2 3.29 29.03 -3.18
N ILE A 3 3.43 27.86 -3.81
CA ILE A 3 3.65 27.70 -5.24
C ILE A 3 2.48 27.02 -5.95
N ILE A 4 1.70 26.21 -5.23
CA ILE A 4 0.42 25.66 -5.70
C ILE A 4 -0.62 25.83 -4.59
N ASN A 5 -1.81 26.31 -4.96
CA ASN A 5 -2.95 26.47 -4.07
C ASN A 5 -4.16 25.73 -4.67
N ILE A 6 -4.68 24.76 -3.94
CA ILE A 6 -5.87 23.98 -4.29
C ILE A 6 -7.04 24.47 -3.44
N ASN A 7 -8.16 24.80 -4.08
CA ASN A 7 -9.35 25.28 -3.42
C ASN A 7 -10.59 24.47 -3.81
N ALA A 8 -11.20 23.81 -2.83
CA ALA A 8 -12.42 23.00 -2.96
C ALA A 8 -12.41 22.01 -4.15
N LEU A 9 -11.24 21.42 -4.42
CA LEU A 9 -11.03 20.56 -5.58
C LEU A 9 -11.78 19.25 -5.42
N GLY A 10 -12.43 18.81 -6.50
CA GLY A 10 -13.11 17.53 -6.55
C GLY A 10 -13.02 16.90 -7.93
N VAL A 11 -12.96 15.56 -7.94
CA VAL A 11 -12.94 14.76 -9.17
C VAL A 11 -13.97 13.64 -9.06
N THR A 12 -14.79 13.49 -10.10
CA THR A 12 -15.81 12.45 -10.20
C THR A 12 -15.65 11.68 -11.51
N LEU A 13 -15.42 10.36 -11.40
CA LEU A 13 -15.36 9.43 -12.54
C LEU A 13 -16.39 8.32 -12.33
N GLY A 14 -17.64 8.59 -12.71
CA GLY A 14 -18.79 7.74 -12.37
C GLY A 14 -19.21 7.88 -10.90
N ALA A 15 -18.26 7.72 -9.97
CA ALA A 15 -18.41 8.03 -8.55
C ALA A 15 -17.37 9.10 -8.11
N PRO A 16 -17.65 9.88 -7.04
CA PRO A 16 -16.69 10.84 -6.50
C PRO A 16 -15.42 10.13 -6.02
N LEU A 17 -14.25 10.52 -6.54
CA LEU A 17 -12.96 10.03 -6.07
C LEU A 17 -12.56 10.75 -4.78
N PHE A 18 -12.67 12.07 -4.80
CA PHE A 18 -12.48 12.98 -3.68
C PHE A 18 -13.23 14.30 -3.94
N SER A 19 -13.61 15.00 -2.88
CA SER A 19 -14.29 16.30 -2.92
C SER A 19 -13.77 17.25 -1.84
N ASP A 20 -14.04 18.54 -2.05
CA ASP A 20 -13.72 19.63 -1.11
C ASP A 20 -12.25 19.63 -0.64
N LEU A 21 -11.31 19.21 -1.50
CA LEU A 21 -9.90 19.19 -1.16
C LEU A 21 -9.35 20.62 -1.18
N CYS A 22 -8.82 21.06 -0.04
CA CYS A 22 -8.05 22.30 0.07
C CYS A 22 -6.62 21.96 0.51
N LEU A 23 -5.63 22.43 -0.26
CA LEU A 23 -4.22 22.14 -0.02
C LEU A 23 -3.35 23.29 -0.53
N ASN A 24 -2.42 23.73 0.31
CA ASN A 24 -1.37 24.67 -0.07
C ASN A 24 -0.05 23.89 -0.15
N ILE A 25 0.66 24.01 -1.26
CA ILE A 25 2.01 23.46 -1.43
C ILE A 25 2.97 24.65 -1.47
N ALA A 26 3.91 24.69 -0.54
CA ALA A 26 4.97 25.69 -0.47
C ALA A 26 6.30 25.12 -0.95
N LYS A 27 7.22 26.02 -1.34
CA LYS A 27 8.62 25.66 -1.63
C LYS A 27 9.22 24.83 -0.50
N GLY A 28 9.85 23.72 -0.84
CA GLY A 28 10.49 22.81 0.12
C GLY A 28 9.55 21.83 0.83
N ASP A 29 8.24 21.88 0.59
CA ASP A 29 7.32 20.89 1.14
C ASP A 29 7.71 19.47 0.66
N ARG A 30 7.60 18.49 1.55
CA ARG A 30 7.78 17.07 1.25
C ARG A 30 6.51 16.33 1.66
N ILE A 31 5.59 16.15 0.72
CA ILE A 31 4.23 15.68 0.99
C ILE A 31 4.09 14.22 0.57
N GLY A 32 3.76 13.36 1.53
CA GLY A 32 3.29 12.00 1.26
C GLY A 32 1.80 12.01 0.94
N LEU A 33 1.41 11.56 -0.26
CA LEU A 33 0.04 11.38 -0.68
C LEU A 33 -0.40 9.93 -0.44
N VAL A 34 -1.26 9.75 0.56
CA VAL A 34 -1.78 8.44 0.97
C VAL A 34 -3.27 8.37 0.68
N ALA A 35 -3.68 7.30 0.02
CA ALA A 35 -5.09 7.00 -0.23
C ALA A 35 -5.25 5.49 -0.41
N ALA A 36 -6.45 4.97 -0.11
CA ALA A 36 -6.83 3.63 -0.50
C ALA A 36 -6.81 3.47 -2.03
N ASN A 37 -6.72 2.22 -2.49
CA ASN A 37 -6.71 1.92 -3.92
C ASN A 37 -7.97 2.46 -4.63
N GLY A 38 -7.77 3.11 -5.78
CA GLY A 38 -8.85 3.69 -6.57
C GLY A 38 -9.42 5.02 -6.04
N ARG A 39 -8.82 5.64 -5.01
CA ARG A 39 -9.24 6.95 -4.47
C ARG A 39 -8.67 8.17 -5.21
N GLY A 40 -8.06 7.97 -6.38
CA GLY A 40 -7.62 9.06 -7.25
C GLY A 40 -6.25 9.66 -6.91
N LYS A 41 -5.30 8.87 -6.36
CA LYS A 41 -3.89 9.29 -6.15
C LYS A 41 -3.27 9.83 -7.44
N THR A 42 -3.17 8.97 -8.46
CA THR A 42 -2.67 9.31 -9.79
C THR A 42 -3.46 10.46 -10.41
N THR A 43 -4.79 10.45 -10.26
CA THR A 43 -5.65 11.51 -10.79
C THR A 43 -5.36 12.87 -10.14
N LEU A 44 -5.10 12.91 -8.83
CA LEU A 44 -4.71 14.15 -8.16
C LEU A 44 -3.32 14.64 -8.62
N LEU A 45 -2.36 13.72 -8.84
CA LEU A 45 -1.06 14.08 -9.40
C LEU A 45 -1.18 14.63 -10.83
N GLN A 46 -2.02 14.02 -11.67
CA GLN A 46 -2.33 14.52 -13.01
C GLN A 46 -3.01 15.90 -12.97
N CYS A 47 -3.95 16.10 -12.03
CA CYS A 47 -4.55 17.42 -11.79
C CYS A 47 -3.49 18.46 -11.41
N LEU A 48 -2.53 18.10 -10.55
CA LEU A 48 -1.42 18.98 -10.14
C LEU A 48 -0.47 19.28 -11.30
N ALA A 49 -0.17 18.30 -12.14
CA ALA A 49 0.62 18.44 -13.36
C ALA A 49 -0.06 19.29 -14.44
N GLY A 50 -1.40 19.39 -14.41
CA GLY A 50 -2.19 20.07 -15.44
C GLY A 50 -2.52 19.16 -16.63
N GLU A 51 -2.41 17.85 -16.44
CA GLU A 51 -2.72 16.81 -17.41
C GLU A 51 -4.19 16.35 -17.35
N PHE A 52 -4.90 16.70 -16.27
CA PHE A 52 -6.30 16.35 -16.04
C PHE A 52 -7.07 17.51 -15.40
N ASP A 53 -8.26 17.79 -15.92
CA ASP A 53 -9.13 18.86 -15.41
C ASP A 53 -10.02 18.37 -14.25
N PRO A 54 -10.06 19.09 -13.12
CA PRO A 54 -10.95 18.73 -12.03
C PRO A 54 -12.42 18.94 -12.39
N THR A 55 -13.31 18.19 -11.72
CA THR A 55 -14.76 18.35 -11.88
C THR A 55 -15.28 19.59 -11.15
N THR A 56 -14.72 19.89 -9.98
CA THR A 56 -15.07 21.06 -9.16
C THR A 56 -13.82 21.67 -8.54
N GLY A 57 -13.93 22.94 -8.13
CA GLY A 57 -12.84 23.70 -7.53
C GLY A 57 -11.78 24.11 -8.54
N ASP A 58 -10.68 24.64 -8.05
CA ASP A 58 -9.60 25.19 -8.87
C ASP A 58 -8.21 24.91 -8.30
N ILE A 59 -7.22 24.88 -9.20
CA ILE A 59 -5.79 24.79 -8.87
C ILE A 59 -5.11 26.03 -9.41
N THR A 60 -4.64 26.88 -8.51
CA THR A 60 -3.84 28.06 -8.84
C THR A 60 -2.36 27.75 -8.69
N ARG A 61 -1.56 28.03 -9.73
CA ARG A 61 -0.11 27.81 -9.75
C ARG A 61 0.64 29.14 -9.83
N ALA A 62 1.82 29.20 -9.23
CA ALA A 62 2.71 30.34 -9.41
C ALA A 62 3.10 30.50 -10.89
N ARG A 63 3.27 31.75 -11.34
CA ARG A 63 3.66 32.05 -12.72
C ARG A 63 5.03 31.48 -13.02
N GLY A 64 5.14 30.72 -14.11
CA GLY A 64 6.41 30.11 -14.55
C GLY A 64 6.81 28.86 -13.78
N LEU A 65 5.92 28.30 -12.95
CA LEU A 65 6.19 27.07 -12.20
C LEU A 65 6.43 25.89 -13.15
N ARG A 66 7.57 25.23 -13.00
CA ARG A 66 7.90 23.97 -13.69
C ARG A 66 7.47 22.79 -12.82
N VAL A 67 6.53 22.00 -13.33
CA VAL A 67 6.05 20.80 -12.64
C VAL A 67 6.61 19.58 -13.35
N GLY A 68 7.39 18.77 -12.64
CA GLY A 68 7.91 17.50 -13.13
C GLY A 68 7.07 16.35 -12.61
N HIS A 69 6.46 15.58 -13.51
CA HIS A 69 5.60 14.45 -13.15
C HIS A 69 6.20 13.12 -13.60
N VAL A 70 6.57 12.28 -12.62
CA VAL A 70 7.02 10.91 -12.85
C VAL A 70 5.82 10.00 -12.72
N ALA A 71 5.25 9.62 -13.87
CA ALA A 71 4.11 8.72 -13.95
C ALA A 71 4.44 7.30 -13.43
N GLN A 72 3.39 6.53 -13.15
CA GLN A 72 3.54 5.17 -12.63
C GLN A 72 4.20 4.20 -13.63
N ASN A 73 3.93 4.31 -14.93
CA ASN A 73 4.43 3.38 -15.93
C ASN A 73 5.21 4.12 -17.02
N LEU A 74 6.21 3.45 -17.57
CA LEU A 74 6.92 3.95 -18.74
C LEU A 74 5.97 3.95 -19.95
N PRO A 75 5.94 5.02 -20.76
CA PRO A 75 5.21 5.03 -22.02
C PRO A 75 5.69 3.92 -22.97
N GLU A 76 4.76 3.29 -23.70
CA GLU A 76 5.08 2.16 -24.59
C GLU A 76 6.02 2.56 -25.73
N ASP A 77 5.90 3.78 -26.23
CA ASP A 77 6.73 4.37 -27.28
C ASP A 77 8.18 4.63 -26.83
N ALA A 78 8.41 4.78 -25.52
CA ALA A 78 9.75 4.92 -24.96
C ALA A 78 10.51 3.58 -24.86
N LEU A 79 9.82 2.42 -24.90
CA LEU A 79 10.44 1.12 -24.68
C LEU A 79 11.53 0.77 -25.70
N GLY A 80 11.44 1.29 -26.92
CA GLY A 80 12.41 1.05 -27.99
C GLY A 80 13.68 1.91 -27.92
N GLN A 81 13.70 2.92 -27.05
CA GLN A 81 14.81 3.87 -26.92
C GLN A 81 15.84 3.35 -25.90
N THR A 82 17.09 3.82 -26.01
CA THR A 82 18.07 3.59 -24.93
C THR A 82 17.69 4.43 -23.71
N LEU A 83 18.18 4.05 -22.53
CA LEU A 83 17.99 4.85 -21.32
C LEU A 83 18.53 6.27 -21.50
N TYR A 84 19.73 6.39 -22.07
CA TYR A 84 20.36 7.68 -22.35
C TYR A 84 19.50 8.54 -23.29
N ASP A 85 19.08 7.97 -24.42
CA ASP A 85 18.27 8.69 -25.41
C ASP A 85 16.91 9.10 -24.83
N GLY A 86 16.29 8.24 -24.01
CA GLY A 86 15.03 8.55 -23.34
C GLY A 86 15.14 9.74 -22.37
N VAL A 87 16.27 9.91 -21.69
CA VAL A 87 16.52 11.08 -20.84
C VAL A 87 16.85 12.31 -21.68
N LEU A 88 17.66 12.16 -22.72
CA LEU A 88 18.00 13.25 -23.64
C LEU A 88 16.76 13.82 -24.33
N ALA A 89 15.81 12.95 -24.70
CA ALA A 89 14.56 13.32 -25.37
C ALA A 89 13.63 14.19 -24.50
N ALA A 90 13.87 14.28 -23.19
CA ALA A 90 13.12 15.17 -22.30
C ALA A 90 13.57 16.64 -22.43
N LEU A 91 14.74 16.90 -23.00
CA LEU A 91 15.20 18.24 -23.32
C LEU A 91 14.57 18.75 -24.63
N PRO A 92 14.35 20.07 -24.77
CA PRO A 92 14.03 20.67 -26.06
C PRO A 92 15.06 20.28 -27.12
N PRO A 93 14.67 20.01 -28.39
CA PRO A 93 15.58 19.54 -29.43
C PRO A 93 16.81 20.45 -29.63
N GLU A 94 16.63 21.77 -29.52
CA GLU A 94 17.71 22.76 -29.62
C GLU A 94 18.74 22.65 -28.48
N GLN A 95 18.31 22.22 -27.28
CA GLN A 95 19.20 22.00 -26.14
C GLN A 95 19.89 20.64 -26.23
N ALA A 96 19.18 19.61 -26.67
CA ALA A 96 19.69 18.24 -26.75
C ALA A 96 20.99 18.12 -27.57
N GLU A 97 21.16 18.94 -28.62
CA GLU A 97 22.38 18.94 -29.46
C GLU A 97 23.65 19.39 -28.71
N TYR A 98 23.53 20.32 -27.76
CA TYR A 98 24.68 20.96 -27.10
C TYR A 98 24.77 20.67 -25.60
N GLU A 99 23.68 20.19 -24.98
CA GLU A 99 23.57 19.95 -23.55
C GLU A 99 23.46 18.46 -23.16
N SER A 100 23.89 17.56 -24.05
CA SER A 100 23.91 16.11 -23.76
C SER A 100 24.70 15.76 -22.49
N TRP A 101 25.70 16.56 -22.13
CA TRP A 101 26.46 16.42 -20.87
C TRP A 101 25.57 16.50 -19.61
N ARG A 102 24.40 17.16 -19.66
CA ARG A 102 23.45 17.21 -18.54
C ARG A 102 22.84 15.84 -18.25
N VAL A 103 22.72 14.99 -19.28
CA VAL A 103 22.28 13.60 -19.13
C VAL A 103 23.27 12.84 -18.25
N ASP A 104 24.58 12.99 -18.50
CA ASP A 104 25.61 12.32 -17.71
C ASP A 104 25.57 12.73 -16.23
N VAL A 105 25.35 14.02 -15.95
CA VAL A 105 25.23 14.55 -14.57
C VAL A 105 24.02 13.94 -13.86
N VAL A 106 22.84 14.00 -14.48
CA VAL A 106 21.60 13.49 -13.88
C VAL A 106 21.66 11.98 -13.68
N LEU A 107 22.26 11.24 -14.60
CA LEU A 107 22.43 9.80 -14.48
C LEU A 107 23.45 9.42 -13.38
N ASP A 108 24.50 10.22 -13.17
CA ASP A 108 25.41 10.03 -12.04
C ASP A 108 24.77 10.35 -10.68
N ASP A 109 23.94 11.41 -10.61
CA ASP A 109 23.17 11.76 -9.41
C ASP A 109 22.27 10.60 -8.97
N LEU A 110 21.63 9.92 -9.93
CA LEU A 110 20.78 8.75 -9.71
C LEU A 110 21.55 7.42 -9.69
N LYS A 111 22.89 7.46 -9.71
CA LYS A 111 23.79 6.30 -9.66
C LYS A 111 23.49 5.25 -10.73
N VAL A 112 23.21 5.69 -11.95
CA VAL A 112 22.98 4.81 -13.12
C VAL A 112 24.31 4.43 -13.79
N PRO A 113 24.74 3.15 -13.75
CA PRO A 113 25.99 2.69 -14.31
C PRO A 113 26.04 2.87 -15.82
N TYR A 114 27.21 3.23 -16.35
CA TYR A 114 27.45 3.48 -17.77
C TYR A 114 26.97 2.33 -18.68
N GLU A 115 27.17 1.07 -18.29
CA GLU A 115 26.74 -0.11 -19.06
C GLU A 115 25.22 -0.23 -19.23
N VAL A 116 24.45 0.40 -18.33
CA VAL A 116 22.98 0.39 -18.35
C VAL A 116 22.44 1.50 -19.24
N GLN A 117 23.15 2.63 -19.33
CA GLN A 117 22.70 3.83 -20.04
C GLN A 117 22.45 3.56 -21.53
N HIS A 118 23.26 2.70 -22.15
CA HIS A 118 23.17 2.35 -23.58
C HIS A 118 22.25 1.16 -23.87
N LYS A 119 21.58 0.61 -22.85
CA LYS A 119 20.61 -0.47 -23.04
C LYS A 119 19.23 0.09 -23.35
N VAL A 120 18.49 -0.65 -24.16
CA VAL A 120 17.10 -0.36 -24.51
C VAL A 120 16.21 -0.49 -23.27
N LEU A 121 15.35 0.50 -23.04
CA LEU A 121 14.48 0.60 -21.85
C LEU A 121 13.61 -0.66 -21.65
N GLY A 122 13.07 -1.23 -22.73
CA GLY A 122 12.26 -2.45 -22.67
C GLY A 122 13.02 -3.71 -22.23
N ALA A 123 14.36 -3.71 -22.31
CA ALA A 123 15.20 -4.82 -21.86
C ALA A 123 15.74 -4.64 -20.42
N LEU A 124 15.48 -3.48 -19.80
CA LEU A 124 15.93 -3.17 -18.45
C LEU A 124 14.94 -3.69 -17.40
N SER A 125 15.46 -3.95 -16.20
CA SER A 125 14.60 -4.21 -15.04
C SER A 125 13.76 -2.98 -14.69
N GLY A 126 12.58 -3.18 -14.09
CA GLY A 126 11.68 -2.08 -13.70
C GLY A 126 12.35 -0.97 -12.88
N GLY A 127 13.31 -1.30 -11.99
CA GLY A 127 14.02 -0.26 -11.24
C GLY A 127 14.97 0.62 -12.06
N TRP A 128 15.53 0.10 -13.16
CA TRP A 128 16.30 0.92 -14.10
C TRP A 128 15.38 1.77 -14.97
N GLN A 129 14.23 1.23 -15.41
CA GLN A 129 13.21 2.02 -16.10
C GLN A 129 12.73 3.18 -15.23
N ARG A 130 12.50 2.94 -13.93
CA ARG A 130 12.14 3.99 -12.96
C ARG A 130 13.22 5.06 -12.84
N SER A 131 14.50 4.64 -12.77
CA SER A 131 15.63 5.57 -12.72
C SER A 131 15.69 6.45 -13.97
N ALA A 132 15.40 5.89 -15.15
CA ALA A 132 15.29 6.63 -16.41
C ALA A 132 14.17 7.68 -16.37
N MET A 133 12.99 7.30 -15.86
CA MET A 133 11.87 8.24 -15.75
C MET A 133 12.16 9.39 -14.77
N LEU A 134 12.79 9.08 -13.63
CA LEU A 134 13.26 10.08 -12.68
C LEU A 134 14.27 11.04 -13.33
N ALA A 135 15.24 10.50 -14.06
CA ALA A 135 16.24 11.27 -14.79
C ALA A 135 15.62 12.19 -15.85
N ALA A 136 14.73 11.64 -16.68
CA ALA A 136 14.03 12.38 -17.73
C ALA A 136 13.19 13.54 -17.18
N VAL A 137 12.61 13.39 -15.99
CA VAL A 137 11.91 14.50 -15.33
C VAL A 137 12.90 15.47 -14.67
N TRP A 138 13.93 14.97 -14.00
CA TRP A 138 14.88 15.79 -13.24
C TRP A 138 15.71 16.72 -14.14
N ILE A 139 16.07 16.28 -15.34
CA ILE A 139 16.83 17.09 -16.31
C ILE A 139 16.08 18.37 -16.75
N THR A 140 14.76 18.43 -16.55
CA THR A 140 13.96 19.64 -16.82
C THR A 140 14.00 20.69 -15.70
N GLU A 141 14.73 20.39 -14.62
CA GLU A 141 14.90 21.23 -13.42
C GLU A 141 13.56 21.71 -12.82
N PRO A 142 12.67 20.79 -12.43
CA PRO A 142 11.35 21.17 -11.94
C PRO A 142 11.40 21.88 -10.57
N ASP A 143 10.49 22.82 -10.36
CA ASP A 143 10.28 23.46 -9.06
C ASP A 143 9.43 22.58 -8.12
N VAL A 144 8.60 21.70 -8.70
CA VAL A 144 7.79 20.70 -8.00
C VAL A 144 7.95 19.34 -8.66
N LEU A 145 8.33 18.34 -7.89
CA LEU A 145 8.36 16.93 -8.30
C LEU A 145 7.08 16.22 -7.82
N LEU A 146 6.39 15.58 -8.75
CA LEU A 146 5.24 14.71 -8.50
C LEU A 146 5.68 13.29 -8.81
N LEU A 147 5.73 12.42 -7.80
CA LEU A 147 6.24 11.06 -7.93
C LEU A 147 5.12 10.05 -7.68
N ASP A 148 4.69 9.34 -8.72
CA ASP A 148 3.65 8.32 -8.57
C ASP A 148 4.27 6.92 -8.38
N GLU A 149 4.20 6.42 -7.13
CA GLU A 149 4.71 5.12 -6.68
C GLU A 149 6.17 4.86 -7.09
N PRO A 150 7.12 5.76 -6.73
CA PRO A 150 8.49 5.68 -7.21
C PRO A 150 9.24 4.47 -6.64
N THR A 151 8.78 3.89 -5.53
CA THR A 151 9.35 2.70 -4.89
C THR A 151 8.94 1.39 -5.56
N ASN A 152 7.92 1.40 -6.43
CA ASN A 152 7.46 0.17 -7.06
C ASN A 152 8.53 -0.42 -7.98
N HIS A 153 8.71 -1.75 -7.90
CA HIS A 153 9.72 -2.51 -8.63
C HIS A 153 11.18 -2.15 -8.29
N LEU A 154 11.41 -1.42 -7.20
CA LEU A 154 12.74 -1.18 -6.65
C LEU A 154 13.08 -2.25 -5.61
N ASP A 155 14.35 -2.67 -5.60
CA ASP A 155 14.91 -3.41 -4.48
C ASP A 155 15.28 -2.44 -3.33
N LEU A 156 15.61 -3.00 -2.16
CA LEU A 156 15.96 -2.21 -0.97
C LEU A 156 17.13 -1.26 -1.25
N HIS A 157 18.13 -1.70 -2.01
CA HIS A 157 19.28 -0.87 -2.34
C HIS A 157 18.90 0.37 -3.15
N ARG A 158 18.08 0.20 -4.19
CA ARG A 158 17.57 1.32 -4.99
C ARG A 158 16.64 2.22 -4.22
N ILE A 159 15.84 1.67 -3.31
CA ILE A 159 15.03 2.50 -2.40
C ILE A 159 15.97 3.40 -1.57
N GLY A 160 17.09 2.87 -1.07
CA GLY A 160 18.11 3.68 -0.40
C GLY A 160 18.69 4.78 -1.27
N LEU A 161 19.12 4.45 -2.50
CA LEU A 161 19.63 5.44 -3.45
C LEU A 161 18.59 6.54 -3.75
N LEU A 162 17.32 6.17 -3.88
CA LEU A 162 16.23 7.13 -4.10
C LEU A 162 16.02 8.03 -2.87
N GLN A 163 16.09 7.47 -1.65
CA GLN A 163 16.01 8.25 -0.41
C GLN A 163 17.15 9.26 -0.32
N ASP A 164 18.38 8.83 -0.59
CA ASP A 164 19.56 9.70 -0.57
C ASP A 164 19.45 10.82 -1.60
N TRP A 165 18.99 10.49 -2.82
CA TRP A 165 18.75 11.48 -3.86
C TRP A 165 17.68 12.50 -3.46
N LEU A 166 16.54 12.06 -2.90
CA LEU A 166 15.47 12.94 -2.42
C LEU A 166 15.94 13.85 -1.28
N ALA A 167 16.79 13.34 -0.39
CA ALA A 167 17.39 14.10 0.70
C ALA A 167 18.41 15.15 0.20
N ALA A 168 19.11 14.85 -0.90
CA ALA A 168 20.07 15.73 -1.54
C ALA A 168 19.44 16.83 -2.42
N LEU A 169 18.14 16.73 -2.72
CA LEU A 169 17.45 17.74 -3.53
C LEU A 169 17.58 19.15 -2.95
N PRO A 170 17.61 20.20 -3.80
CA PRO A 170 17.59 21.58 -3.34
C PRO A 170 16.41 21.86 -2.41
N ARG A 171 16.66 22.64 -1.35
CA ARG A 171 15.66 22.93 -0.30
C ARG A 171 14.39 23.61 -0.81
N ASP A 172 14.48 24.33 -1.93
CA ASP A 172 13.36 25.08 -2.50
C ASP A 172 12.47 24.23 -3.42
N VAL A 173 12.97 23.08 -3.90
CA VAL A 173 12.17 22.14 -4.70
C VAL A 173 11.15 21.49 -3.79
N SER A 174 9.89 21.42 -4.19
CA SER A 174 8.86 20.70 -3.43
C SER A 174 8.64 19.32 -4.01
N VAL A 175 8.29 18.34 -3.17
CA VAL A 175 8.01 16.97 -3.61
C VAL A 175 6.63 16.55 -3.11
N VAL A 176 5.81 16.00 -3.98
CA VAL A 176 4.60 15.25 -3.64
C VAL A 176 4.80 13.83 -4.14
N THR A 177 4.84 12.86 -3.23
CA THR A 177 5.08 11.46 -3.59
C THR A 177 3.95 10.57 -3.09
N THR A 178 3.52 9.62 -3.90
CA THR A 178 2.70 8.48 -3.46
C THR A 178 3.63 7.30 -3.20
N SER A 179 3.33 6.47 -2.22
CA SER A 179 4.04 5.20 -2.00
C SER A 179 3.21 4.31 -1.09
N HIS A 180 3.35 3.00 -1.28
CA HIS A 180 2.92 1.99 -0.32
C HIS A 180 4.03 1.55 0.66
N ASP A 181 5.27 2.04 0.51
CA ASP A 181 6.33 1.85 1.50
C ASP A 181 6.23 2.94 2.58
N ARG A 182 5.73 2.53 3.75
CA ARG A 182 5.54 3.39 4.92
C ARG A 182 6.86 3.96 5.46
N ALA A 183 7.91 3.15 5.46
CA ALA A 183 9.23 3.60 5.91
C ALA A 183 9.84 4.58 4.90
N PHE A 184 9.54 4.44 3.61
CA PHE A 184 9.93 5.43 2.61
C PHE A 184 9.22 6.77 2.83
N LEU A 185 7.92 6.75 3.08
CA LEU A 185 7.17 7.96 3.38
C LEU A 185 7.67 8.63 4.67
N ASP A 186 7.98 7.88 5.71
CA ASP A 186 8.52 8.44 6.96
C ASP A 186 9.87 9.15 6.74
N GLU A 187 10.76 8.56 5.93
CA GLU A 187 12.10 9.11 5.71
C GLU A 187 12.12 10.29 4.74
N THR A 188 11.20 10.32 3.77
CA THR A 188 11.24 11.28 2.65
C THR A 188 10.20 12.39 2.75
N THR A 189 9.26 12.31 3.70
CA THR A 189 8.15 13.27 3.83
C THR A 189 8.09 13.90 5.20
N ASN A 190 7.65 15.16 5.27
CA ASN A 190 7.44 15.90 6.51
C ASN A 190 5.97 16.25 6.76
N ARG A 191 5.10 15.92 5.80
CA ARG A 191 3.67 16.21 5.80
C ARG A 191 2.95 15.08 5.07
N THR A 192 1.80 14.66 5.57
CA THR A 192 0.99 13.61 4.93
C THR A 192 -0.38 14.16 4.57
N LEU A 193 -0.79 13.96 3.32
CA LEU A 193 -2.15 14.15 2.83
C LEU A 193 -2.84 12.78 2.77
N PHE A 194 -3.85 12.58 3.62
CA PHE A 194 -4.78 11.46 3.54
C PHE A 194 -5.94 11.84 2.61
N LEU A 195 -5.88 11.37 1.38
CA LEU A 195 -6.90 11.59 0.36
C LEU A 195 -8.06 10.62 0.56
N ARG A 196 -9.26 11.18 0.72
CA ARG A 196 -10.50 10.48 1.01
C ARG A 196 -11.61 10.99 0.08
N ALA A 197 -12.65 10.17 -0.11
CA ALA A 197 -13.83 10.55 -0.88
C ALA A 197 -14.44 11.88 -0.38
N GLU A 198 -14.46 12.04 0.94
CA GLU A 198 -14.82 13.27 1.63
C GLU A 198 -13.85 13.49 2.79
N ARG A 199 -13.63 14.75 3.18
CA ARG A 199 -12.82 15.12 4.35
C ARG A 199 -11.39 14.60 4.25
N SER A 200 -10.77 14.82 3.10
CA SER A 200 -9.32 14.67 2.98
C SER A 200 -8.62 15.51 4.03
N ARG A 201 -7.60 14.96 4.69
CA ARG A 201 -6.91 15.63 5.80
C ARG A 201 -5.44 15.75 5.50
N VAL A 202 -4.88 16.91 5.85
CA VAL A 202 -3.45 17.15 5.75
C VAL A 202 -2.88 17.35 7.14
N ILE A 203 -1.87 16.56 7.47
CA ILE A 203 -1.23 16.54 8.79
C ILE A 203 0.25 16.86 8.61
N GLN A 204 0.78 17.80 9.40
CA GLN A 204 2.16 18.27 9.34
C GLN A 204 3.11 17.33 10.09
N LEU A 205 3.07 16.05 9.72
CA LEU A 205 3.88 14.98 10.27
C LEU A 205 4.23 13.99 9.14
N PRO A 206 5.35 13.25 9.25
CA PRO A 206 5.61 12.07 8.44
C PRO A 206 4.55 10.98 8.66
N PHE A 207 4.52 9.99 7.77
CA PHE A 207 3.42 9.02 7.65
C PHE A 207 2.98 8.37 8.96
N THR A 208 3.88 7.71 9.70
CA THR A 208 3.52 6.92 10.89
C THR A 208 2.92 7.80 11.99
N ALA A 209 3.54 8.95 12.24
CA ALA A 209 3.03 9.91 13.22
C ALA A 209 1.73 10.58 12.74
N ALA A 210 1.62 10.85 11.44
CA ALA A 210 0.41 11.39 10.83
C ALA A 210 -0.75 10.40 10.87
N ARG A 211 -0.50 9.10 10.69
CA ARG A 211 -1.51 8.03 10.79
C ARG A 211 -2.07 7.95 12.21
N ALA A 212 -1.22 7.94 13.23
CA ALA A 212 -1.68 7.97 14.62
C ALA A 212 -2.49 9.25 14.94
N ALA A 213 -2.08 10.40 14.41
CA ALA A 213 -2.82 11.66 14.57
C ALA A 213 -4.17 11.64 13.84
N LEU A 214 -4.23 11.00 12.67
CA LEU A 214 -5.47 10.80 11.91
C LEU A 214 -6.46 9.95 12.72
N ASP A 215 -6.01 8.81 13.25
CA ASP A 215 -6.85 7.90 14.03
C ASP A 215 -7.41 8.58 15.28
N GLN A 216 -6.59 9.35 16.00
CA GLN A 216 -7.05 10.14 17.14
C GLN A 216 -8.11 11.17 16.75
N ALA A 217 -7.93 11.80 15.59
CA ALA A 217 -8.82 12.83 15.12
C ALA A 217 -10.14 12.25 14.56
N ASP A 218 -10.10 11.08 13.93
CA ASP A 218 -11.29 10.32 13.52
C ASP A 218 -12.06 9.80 14.74
N ALA A 219 -11.37 9.27 15.76
CA ALA A 219 -12.00 8.87 17.02
C ALA A 219 -12.61 10.08 17.78
N ALA A 220 -12.03 11.28 17.64
CA ALA A 220 -12.61 12.51 18.17
C ALA A 220 -13.86 12.94 17.39
N ASP A 221 -13.84 12.83 16.06
CA ASP A 221 -15.01 13.06 15.21
C ASP A 221 -16.16 12.10 15.56
N GLU A 222 -15.87 10.81 15.75
CA GLU A 222 -16.86 9.81 16.11
C GLU A 222 -17.51 10.11 17.46
N ARG A 223 -16.70 10.46 18.48
CA ARG A 223 -17.21 10.89 19.79
C ARG A 223 -18.07 12.14 19.69
N ARG A 224 -17.67 13.13 18.87
CA ARG A 224 -18.48 14.33 18.62
C ARG A 224 -19.81 13.98 17.97
N PHE A 225 -19.79 13.17 16.92
CA PHE A 225 -20.98 12.70 16.23
C PHE A 225 -21.94 11.96 17.17
N ALA A 226 -21.44 11.02 17.97
CA ALA A 226 -22.24 10.28 18.95
C ALA A 226 -22.86 11.21 19.99
N ASN A 227 -22.10 12.19 20.49
CA ASN A 227 -22.60 13.18 21.45
C ASN A 227 -23.69 14.08 20.85
N ASP A 228 -23.52 14.52 19.60
CA ASP A 228 -24.50 15.38 18.92
C ASP A 228 -25.79 14.61 18.62
N LEU A 229 -25.69 13.34 18.21
CA LEU A 229 -26.84 12.45 18.03
C LEU A 229 -27.58 12.21 19.36
N ASN A 230 -26.84 11.95 20.45
CA ASN A 230 -27.42 11.79 21.79
C ASN A 230 -28.15 13.05 22.26
N LYS A 231 -27.58 14.24 22.04
CA LYS A 231 -28.23 15.53 22.35
C LYS A 231 -29.48 15.74 21.52
N ALA A 232 -29.45 15.47 20.22
CA ALA A 232 -30.62 15.57 19.36
C ALA A 232 -31.76 14.64 19.81
N GLN A 233 -31.44 13.39 20.17
CA GLN A 233 -32.39 12.45 20.74
C GLN A 233 -32.99 12.94 22.07
N GLN A 234 -32.18 13.52 22.95
CA GLN A 234 -32.67 14.12 24.20
C GLN A 234 -33.64 15.28 23.94
N LEU A 235 -33.32 16.17 22.99
CA LEU A 235 -34.21 17.27 22.59
C LEU A 235 -35.53 16.74 22.03
N ARG A 236 -35.50 15.68 21.21
CA ARG A 236 -36.74 15.02 20.73
C ARG A 236 -37.57 14.42 21.86
N ARG A 237 -36.95 13.75 22.84
CA ARG A 237 -37.67 13.22 24.01
C ARG A 237 -38.33 14.34 24.82
N GLN A 238 -37.63 15.47 25.02
CA GLN A 238 -38.20 16.65 25.67
C GLN A 238 -39.35 17.24 24.86
N ALA A 239 -39.19 17.40 23.54
CA ALA A 239 -40.24 17.86 22.65
C ALA A 239 -41.48 16.94 22.71
N ALA A 240 -41.30 15.62 22.66
CA ALA A 240 -42.40 14.66 22.76
C ALA A 240 -43.15 14.76 24.11
N LYS A 241 -42.42 14.91 25.22
CA LYS A 241 -43.02 15.12 26.55
C LYS A 241 -43.83 16.42 26.59
N LEU A 242 -43.26 17.52 26.09
CA LEU A 242 -43.95 18.82 26.04
C LEU A 242 -45.14 18.81 25.09
N LYS A 243 -45.08 18.07 23.98
CA LYS A 243 -46.19 17.87 23.06
C LYS A 243 -47.38 17.22 23.76
N ASN A 244 -47.15 16.13 24.49
CA ASN A 244 -48.20 15.42 25.22
C ASN A 244 -48.85 16.32 26.29
N ILE A 245 -48.04 17.09 27.03
CA ILE A 245 -48.54 18.03 28.03
C ILE A 245 -49.29 19.19 27.37
N GLY A 246 -48.75 19.77 26.30
CA GLY A 246 -49.33 20.91 25.59
C GLY A 246 -50.68 20.58 24.96
N VAL A 247 -50.82 19.40 24.35
CA VAL A 247 -52.09 18.93 23.78
C VAL A 247 -53.14 18.70 24.87
N ASN A 248 -52.76 18.12 26.02
CA ASN A 248 -53.68 17.86 27.11
C ASN A 248 -54.08 19.13 27.90
N SER A 249 -53.26 20.19 27.87
CA SER A 249 -53.47 21.43 28.62
C SER A 249 -53.93 22.62 27.79
N GLY A 250 -53.97 22.50 26.45
CA GLY A 250 -54.35 23.60 25.55
C GLY A 250 -53.38 24.78 25.53
N SER A 251 -52.12 24.59 25.93
CA SER A 251 -51.14 25.67 26.08
C SER A 251 -50.36 25.95 24.79
N ASP A 252 -50.68 27.05 24.11
CA ASP A 252 -49.98 27.51 22.89
C ASP A 252 -48.47 27.67 23.07
N LEU A 253 -48.03 28.15 24.25
CA LEU A 253 -46.60 28.31 24.56
C LEU A 253 -45.83 26.98 24.54
N LEU A 254 -46.45 25.87 24.96
CA LEU A 254 -45.84 24.54 24.94
C LEU A 254 -45.80 23.96 23.53
N VAL A 255 -46.78 24.30 22.68
CA VAL A 255 -46.78 23.94 21.25
C VAL A 255 -45.64 24.63 20.51
N VAL A 256 -45.46 25.94 20.71
CA VAL A 256 -44.34 26.70 20.11
C VAL A 256 -42.99 26.15 20.58
N LYS A 257 -42.82 25.91 21.88
CA LYS A 257 -41.59 25.36 22.45
C LYS A 257 -41.28 23.94 21.94
N THR A 258 -42.30 23.12 21.74
CA THR A 258 -42.16 21.79 21.11
C THR A 258 -41.61 21.90 19.69
N ARG A 259 -42.16 22.82 18.89
CA ARG A 259 -41.70 23.06 17.51
C ARG A 259 -40.24 23.51 17.48
N GLN A 260 -39.86 24.47 18.33
CA GLN A 260 -38.48 24.95 18.44
C GLN A 260 -37.48 23.85 18.83
N LEU A 261 -37.82 23.01 19.81
CA LEU A 261 -36.95 21.89 20.20
C LEU A 261 -36.82 20.84 19.08
N THR A 262 -37.90 20.61 18.34
CA THR A 262 -37.90 19.67 17.20
C THR A 262 -37.05 20.20 16.05
N GLU A 263 -37.17 21.48 15.69
CA GLU A 263 -36.35 22.13 14.66
C GLU A 263 -34.87 22.14 15.06
N ARG A 264 -34.56 22.45 16.33
CA ARG A 264 -33.18 22.41 16.84
C ARG A 264 -32.59 21.00 16.83
N ALA A 265 -33.37 19.98 17.17
CA ALA A 265 -32.94 18.58 17.07
C ALA A 265 -32.67 18.19 15.60
N ALA A 266 -33.52 18.60 14.67
CA ALA A 266 -33.35 18.35 13.24
C ALA A 266 -32.10 19.05 12.67
N GLN A 267 -31.83 20.29 13.08
CA GLN A 267 -30.60 21.00 12.71
C GLN A 267 -29.35 20.29 13.24
N MET A 268 -29.38 19.79 14.48
CA MET A 268 -28.27 19.02 15.06
C MET A 268 -28.06 17.70 14.32
N GLU A 269 -29.12 16.98 13.96
CA GLU A 269 -29.03 15.73 13.17
C GLU A 269 -28.48 16.00 11.76
N ALA A 270 -28.91 17.09 11.11
CA ALA A 270 -28.42 17.46 9.78
C ALA A 270 -26.96 17.96 9.79
N ALA A 271 -26.54 18.61 10.87
CA ALA A 271 -25.16 19.07 11.06
C ALA A 271 -24.23 17.94 11.55
N ALA A 272 -24.76 16.93 12.24
CA ALA A 272 -24.02 15.76 12.68
C ALA A 272 -23.63 14.92 11.47
N ARG A 273 -22.34 14.81 11.22
CA ARG A 273 -21.80 14.00 10.12
C ARG A 273 -21.16 12.74 10.68
N PRO A 274 -21.46 11.54 10.16
CA PRO A 274 -20.83 10.31 10.63
C PRO A 274 -19.31 10.42 10.51
N ALA A 275 -18.56 9.74 11.38
CA ALA A 275 -17.11 9.62 11.22
C ALA A 275 -16.79 8.99 9.86
N HIS A 276 -15.64 9.34 9.28
CA HIS A 276 -15.18 8.69 8.06
C HIS A 276 -14.85 7.24 8.40
N HIS A 277 -15.69 6.30 7.94
CA HIS A 277 -15.39 4.88 7.99
C HIS A 277 -15.09 4.45 6.57
N GLU A 278 -13.81 4.25 6.25
CA GLU A 278 -13.51 3.32 5.18
C GLU A 278 -14.01 1.95 5.63
N ARG A 279 -14.73 1.26 4.74
CA ARG A 279 -15.29 -0.05 5.06
C ARG A 279 -14.10 -0.99 5.25
N SER A 280 -13.64 -1.13 6.50
CA SER A 280 -12.65 -2.14 6.86
C SER A 280 -13.10 -3.48 6.33
N ALA A 281 -12.13 -4.24 5.85
CA ALA A 281 -12.39 -5.59 5.40
C ALA A 281 -13.10 -6.34 6.54
N GLY A 282 -14.33 -6.79 6.29
CA GLY A 282 -15.23 -7.33 7.30
C GLY A 282 -14.53 -8.33 8.22
N ASP A 283 -14.74 -8.16 9.52
CA ASP A 283 -14.20 -9.01 10.57
C ASP A 283 -14.58 -10.47 10.32
N ILE A 284 -13.62 -11.25 9.82
CA ILE A 284 -13.69 -12.70 9.79
C ILE A 284 -12.38 -13.23 10.36
N ARG A 285 -12.53 -13.82 11.55
CA ARG A 285 -11.49 -14.39 12.40
C ARG A 285 -10.84 -15.58 11.68
N LEU A 286 -9.52 -15.61 11.52
CA LEU A 286 -8.85 -16.88 11.26
C LEU A 286 -9.04 -17.79 12.46
N THR A 287 -9.42 -19.04 12.19
CA THR A 287 -9.40 -20.10 13.20
C THR A 287 -8.14 -20.92 12.99
N ASN A 288 -7.24 -20.89 13.97
CA ASN A 288 -6.06 -21.74 13.97
C ASN A 288 -6.50 -23.15 14.38
N SER A 289 -6.32 -24.13 13.49
CA SER A 289 -6.56 -25.53 13.80
C SER A 289 -5.35 -26.05 14.58
N GLY A 290 -5.50 -26.12 15.91
CA GLY A 290 -4.45 -26.53 16.83
C GLY A 290 -3.76 -27.82 16.37
N THR A 291 -2.44 -27.77 16.25
CA THR A 291 -1.62 -28.87 15.74
C THR A 291 -0.62 -29.29 16.82
N HIS A 292 -0.60 -30.58 17.19
CA HIS A 292 0.25 -31.13 18.25
C HIS A 292 1.69 -31.48 17.80
N ALA A 293 2.10 -31.10 16.59
CA ALA A 293 3.43 -31.39 16.06
C ALA A 293 4.50 -30.54 16.74
N LYS A 294 5.63 -31.15 17.11
CA LYS A 294 6.78 -30.44 17.69
C LYS A 294 7.47 -29.50 16.69
N ALA A 295 7.44 -29.80 15.39
CA ALA A 295 7.91 -28.93 14.32
C ALA A 295 7.03 -29.15 13.08
N LEU A 296 6.66 -28.06 12.40
CA LEU A 296 5.83 -28.10 11.18
C LEU A 296 6.69 -28.38 9.94
N ILE A 297 7.80 -27.66 9.81
CA ILE A 297 8.79 -27.81 8.73
C ILE A 297 10.16 -28.10 9.36
N THR A 298 10.91 -29.03 8.80
CA THR A 298 12.28 -29.35 9.22
C THR A 298 13.21 -29.42 8.01
N LEU A 299 14.33 -28.70 8.10
CA LEU A 299 15.41 -28.65 7.12
C LEU A 299 16.64 -29.32 7.75
N ASP A 300 17.09 -30.41 7.16
CA ASP A 300 18.19 -31.25 7.66
C ASP A 300 19.42 -31.08 6.76
N ASP A 301 20.12 -29.95 6.94
CA ASP A 301 21.25 -29.50 6.10
C ASP A 301 20.98 -29.60 4.58
N VAL A 302 19.85 -29.03 4.17
CA VAL A 302 19.38 -29.03 2.79
C VAL A 302 20.32 -28.19 1.92
N ALA A 303 20.78 -28.76 0.81
CA ALA A 303 21.48 -28.02 -0.24
C ALA A 303 20.46 -27.27 -1.12
N VAL A 304 20.58 -25.96 -1.18
CA VAL A 304 19.78 -25.11 -2.06
C VAL A 304 20.64 -24.79 -3.28
N GLU A 305 20.14 -25.18 -4.46
CA GLU A 305 20.90 -25.15 -5.73
C GLU A 305 20.17 -24.33 -6.80
N THR A 306 20.93 -23.82 -7.77
CA THR A 306 20.38 -23.21 -8.98
C THR A 306 19.64 -24.28 -9.81
N PRO A 307 18.77 -23.89 -10.76
CA PRO A 307 18.19 -24.85 -11.71
C PRO A 307 19.25 -25.63 -12.51
N GLY A 308 20.46 -25.07 -12.64
CA GLY A 308 21.62 -25.71 -13.28
C GLY A 308 22.42 -26.66 -12.38
N GLY A 309 22.06 -26.78 -11.09
CA GLY A 309 22.72 -27.67 -10.13
C GLY A 309 23.90 -27.05 -9.34
N ASP A 310 24.16 -25.76 -9.50
CA ASP A 310 25.20 -25.09 -8.74
C ASP A 310 24.72 -24.80 -7.31
N LEU A 311 25.55 -25.13 -6.31
CA LEU A 311 25.23 -24.85 -4.91
C LEU A 311 25.19 -23.35 -4.62
N LEU A 312 24.02 -22.87 -4.17
CA LEU A 312 23.83 -21.52 -3.66
C LEU A 312 24.23 -21.45 -2.19
N TYR A 313 23.58 -22.25 -1.33
CA TYR A 313 23.87 -22.32 0.09
C TYR A 313 23.38 -23.63 0.73
N ARG A 314 23.83 -23.91 1.96
CA ARG A 314 23.29 -24.96 2.82
C ARG A 314 22.47 -24.39 3.98
N THR A 315 21.35 -25.02 4.29
CA THR A 315 20.45 -24.54 5.34
C THR A 315 20.98 -24.80 6.76
N GLY A 316 21.87 -25.79 6.94
CA GLY A 316 22.10 -26.38 8.25
C GLY A 316 20.84 -27.03 8.82
N GLN A 317 20.88 -27.34 10.12
CA GLN A 317 19.73 -27.85 10.88
C GLN A 317 18.80 -26.68 11.22
N LYS A 318 17.61 -26.64 10.63
CA LYS A 318 16.58 -25.62 10.89
C LYS A 318 15.20 -26.24 11.01
N TRP A 319 14.33 -25.60 11.77
CA TRP A 319 12.94 -26.04 11.94
C TRP A 319 12.03 -24.84 12.19
N ILE A 320 10.76 -24.99 11.82
CA ILE A 320 9.69 -24.02 12.06
C ILE A 320 8.68 -24.65 13.00
N LEU A 321 8.44 -24.00 14.14
CA LEU A 321 7.49 -24.43 15.16
C LEU A 321 6.10 -23.81 14.92
N PRO A 322 5.03 -24.39 15.49
CA PRO A 322 3.74 -23.70 15.53
C PRO A 322 3.84 -22.31 16.17
N GLY A 323 3.32 -21.30 15.48
CA GLY A 323 3.37 -19.88 15.90
C GLY A 323 4.62 -19.12 15.48
N ASP A 324 5.64 -19.78 14.94
CA ASP A 324 6.82 -19.11 14.38
C ASP A 324 6.44 -18.36 13.10
N ARG A 325 6.80 -17.07 13.03
CA ARG A 325 6.73 -16.26 11.80
C ARG A 325 8.15 -15.98 11.35
N VAL A 326 8.70 -16.93 10.61
CA VAL A 326 10.09 -16.93 10.15
C VAL A 326 10.20 -16.06 8.91
N VAL A 327 11.06 -15.06 8.98
CA VAL A 327 11.39 -14.17 7.85
C VAL A 327 12.65 -14.67 7.17
N LEU A 328 12.60 -14.88 5.86
CA LEU A 328 13.77 -15.24 5.06
C LEU A 328 14.37 -13.98 4.41
N LEU A 329 15.56 -13.60 4.88
CA LEU A 329 16.34 -12.45 4.45
C LEU A 329 17.44 -12.85 3.47
N GLY A 330 17.70 -12.00 2.48
CA GLY A 330 18.77 -12.19 1.51
C GLY A 330 18.62 -11.27 0.31
N ALA A 331 19.74 -10.87 -0.28
CA ALA A 331 19.75 -10.05 -1.49
C ALA A 331 19.09 -10.77 -2.67
N ASN A 332 18.77 -10.03 -3.74
CA ASN A 332 18.21 -10.64 -4.95
C ASN A 332 19.19 -11.65 -5.57
N GLY A 333 18.65 -12.78 -6.05
CA GLY A 333 19.46 -13.87 -6.62
C GLY A 333 20.17 -14.79 -5.61
N THR A 334 20.02 -14.56 -4.30
CA THR A 334 20.61 -15.43 -3.24
C THR A 334 19.95 -16.80 -3.10
N GLY A 335 18.81 -17.04 -3.74
CA GLY A 335 18.11 -18.32 -3.72
C GLY A 335 16.93 -18.41 -2.75
N LYS A 336 16.34 -17.28 -2.34
CA LYS A 336 15.09 -17.23 -1.54
C LYS A 336 13.96 -18.06 -2.19
N THR A 337 13.62 -17.75 -3.44
CA THR A 337 12.60 -18.47 -4.21
C THR A 337 12.91 -19.96 -4.37
N ARG A 338 14.20 -20.34 -4.47
CA ARG A 338 14.59 -21.76 -4.55
C ARG A 338 14.22 -22.53 -3.29
N LEU A 339 14.45 -21.95 -2.10
CA LEU A 339 14.04 -22.58 -0.84
C LEU A 339 12.52 -22.64 -0.70
N ILE A 340 11.80 -21.58 -1.10
CA ILE A 340 10.34 -21.57 -1.14
C ILE A 340 9.83 -22.72 -2.02
N THR A 341 10.32 -22.86 -3.25
CA THR A 341 9.93 -23.95 -4.16
C THR A 341 10.21 -25.34 -3.57
N LEU A 342 11.34 -25.53 -2.87
CA LEU A 342 11.64 -26.81 -2.21
C LEU A 342 10.62 -27.13 -1.10
N ILE A 343 10.20 -26.12 -0.35
CA ILE A 343 9.18 -26.28 0.70
C ILE A 343 7.81 -26.52 0.07
N GLU A 344 7.44 -25.82 -1.00
CA GLU A 344 6.20 -26.05 -1.75
C GLU A 344 6.10 -27.48 -2.27
N GLN A 345 7.18 -28.00 -2.87
CA GLN A 345 7.25 -29.38 -3.35
C GLN A 345 7.05 -30.39 -2.22
N ALA A 346 7.69 -30.16 -1.07
CA ALA A 346 7.53 -31.02 0.10
C ALA A 346 6.11 -30.97 0.68
N LEU A 347 5.49 -29.79 0.71
CA LEU A 347 4.10 -29.59 1.12
C LEU A 347 3.10 -30.26 0.16
N ALA A 348 3.41 -30.32 -1.14
CA ALA A 348 2.63 -31.05 -2.14
C ALA A 348 2.84 -32.58 -2.10
N GLY A 349 3.71 -33.08 -1.22
CA GLY A 349 4.00 -34.51 -1.09
C GLY A 349 4.93 -35.07 -2.17
N ALA A 350 5.64 -34.21 -2.93
CA ALA A 350 6.52 -34.64 -4.03
C ALA A 350 7.79 -35.37 -3.58
N GLY A 351 7.98 -35.59 -2.27
CA GLY A 351 9.24 -36.06 -1.69
C GLY A 351 10.34 -34.99 -1.83
N GLY A 352 11.39 -35.09 -1.02
CA GLY A 352 12.48 -34.12 -1.07
C GLY A 352 13.30 -34.06 0.21
N PRO A 353 14.32 -33.19 0.22
CA PRO A 353 15.21 -33.02 1.37
C PRO A 353 14.54 -32.28 2.54
N VAL A 354 13.41 -31.61 2.29
CA VAL A 354 12.60 -30.93 3.30
C VAL A 354 11.56 -31.88 3.88
N LYS A 355 11.44 -31.95 5.21
CA LYS A 355 10.45 -32.77 5.90
C LYS A 355 9.31 -31.89 6.41
N CYS A 356 8.07 -32.25 6.06
CA CYS A 356 6.85 -31.58 6.52
C CYS A 356 6.07 -32.51 7.45
N ALA A 357 5.54 -31.98 8.55
CA ALA A 357 4.69 -32.78 9.44
C ALA A 357 3.37 -33.14 8.72
N PRO A 358 2.83 -34.36 8.87
CA PRO A 358 1.59 -34.78 8.21
C PRO A 358 0.36 -33.94 8.62
N SER A 359 0.44 -33.26 9.75
CA SER A 359 -0.61 -32.36 10.24
C SER A 359 -0.60 -31.00 9.56
N VAL A 360 0.39 -30.67 8.72
CA VAL A 360 0.47 -29.37 8.05
C VAL A 360 -0.64 -29.24 7.00
N VAL A 361 -1.42 -28.18 7.12
CA VAL A 361 -2.39 -27.70 6.14
C VAL A 361 -1.82 -26.41 5.56
N PRO A 362 -1.14 -26.47 4.40
CA PRO A 362 -0.42 -25.33 3.86
C PRO A 362 -1.32 -24.35 3.11
N ALA A 363 -0.95 -23.09 3.21
CA ALA A 363 -1.41 -22.00 2.36
C ALA A 363 -0.20 -21.33 1.70
N CYS A 364 0.00 -21.53 0.41
CA CYS A 364 1.07 -20.89 -0.35
C CYS A 364 0.51 -19.69 -1.11
N SER A 365 1.09 -18.50 -0.93
CA SER A 365 0.86 -17.34 -1.78
C SER A 365 2.13 -17.05 -2.55
N ASP A 366 2.05 -17.05 -3.88
CA ASP A 366 3.13 -16.63 -4.76
C ASP A 366 2.98 -15.15 -5.14
N GLN A 367 4.04 -14.59 -5.72
CA GLN A 367 4.13 -13.19 -6.16
C GLN A 367 3.07 -12.80 -7.21
N HIS A 368 2.42 -13.77 -7.86
CA HIS A 368 1.45 -13.54 -8.94
C HIS A 368 -0.01 -13.84 -8.55
N LEU A 369 -0.29 -14.23 -7.31
CA LEU A 369 -1.62 -14.69 -6.88
C LEU A 369 -2.17 -15.79 -7.81
N SER A 370 -1.31 -16.68 -8.31
CA SER A 370 -1.64 -17.68 -9.34
C SER A 370 -2.69 -18.70 -8.90
N GLN A 371 -3.04 -18.69 -7.62
CA GLN A 371 -4.14 -19.44 -7.03
C GLN A 371 -5.52 -19.07 -7.60
N LEU A 372 -5.66 -17.87 -8.18
CA LEU A 372 -6.91 -17.38 -8.75
C LEU A 372 -6.85 -17.40 -10.28
N SER A 373 -7.84 -18.05 -10.90
CA SER A 373 -8.03 -17.99 -12.35
C SER A 373 -8.69 -16.67 -12.73
N ASP A 374 -8.04 -15.88 -13.61
CA ASP A 374 -8.60 -14.63 -14.13
C ASP A 374 -9.94 -14.81 -14.87
N ARG A 375 -10.25 -16.05 -15.28
CA ARG A 375 -11.49 -16.39 -15.99
C ARG A 375 -12.67 -16.60 -15.04
N ASP A 376 -12.40 -16.92 -13.78
CA ASP A 376 -13.43 -17.20 -12.78
C ASP A 376 -14.02 -15.89 -12.26
N THR A 377 -15.15 -15.96 -11.56
CA THR A 377 -15.66 -14.83 -10.77
C THR A 377 -15.28 -15.01 -9.30
N PRO A 378 -15.19 -13.94 -8.50
CA PRO A 378 -15.01 -14.07 -7.05
C PRO A 378 -16.04 -14.99 -6.40
N MET A 379 -17.28 -14.94 -6.88
CA MET A 379 -18.36 -15.82 -6.43
C MET A 379 -18.04 -17.28 -6.71
N THR A 380 -17.71 -17.64 -7.97
CA THR A 380 -17.38 -19.03 -8.33
C THR A 380 -16.08 -19.52 -7.70
N ALA A 381 -15.10 -18.65 -7.49
CA ALA A 381 -13.85 -19.02 -6.83
C ALA A 381 -14.10 -19.43 -5.37
N ILE A 382 -15.05 -18.79 -4.69
CA ILE A 382 -15.39 -19.10 -3.29
C ILE A 382 -16.34 -20.31 -3.21
N THR A 383 -17.46 -20.31 -3.93
CA THR A 383 -18.43 -21.42 -3.87
C THR A 383 -17.94 -22.69 -4.54
N GLY A 384 -17.03 -22.58 -5.52
CA GLY A 384 -16.41 -23.73 -6.16
C GLY A 384 -15.34 -24.41 -5.30
N ALA A 385 -14.66 -23.66 -4.43
CA ALA A 385 -13.58 -24.17 -3.58
C ALA A 385 -14.02 -24.52 -2.15
N PHE A 386 -15.11 -23.91 -1.65
CA PHE A 386 -15.57 -24.07 -0.28
C PHE A 386 -17.07 -24.37 -0.22
N ASP A 387 -17.46 -25.24 0.70
CA ASP A 387 -18.87 -25.53 0.99
C ASP A 387 -19.49 -24.38 1.81
N ILE A 388 -19.77 -23.28 1.13
CA ILE A 388 -20.32 -22.06 1.69
C ILE A 388 -21.53 -21.61 0.86
N GLY A 389 -22.68 -21.42 1.51
CA GLY A 389 -23.90 -20.99 0.82
C GLY A 389 -23.76 -19.59 0.22
N ASP A 390 -24.38 -19.35 -0.94
CA ASP A 390 -24.29 -18.11 -1.73
C ASP A 390 -24.43 -16.83 -0.90
N GLN A 391 -25.43 -16.76 -0.02
CA GLN A 391 -25.67 -15.57 0.80
C GLN A 391 -24.47 -15.27 1.72
N ARG A 392 -23.87 -16.31 2.31
CA ARG A 392 -22.70 -16.16 3.17
C ARG A 392 -21.47 -15.82 2.35
N ALA A 393 -21.28 -16.45 1.20
CA ALA A 393 -20.18 -16.14 0.30
C ALA A 393 -20.21 -14.68 -0.20
N ARG A 394 -21.39 -14.17 -0.57
CA ARG A 394 -21.58 -12.75 -0.93
C ARG A 394 -21.24 -11.82 0.22
N ALA A 395 -21.63 -12.16 1.45
CA ALA A 395 -21.31 -11.38 2.64
C ALA A 395 -19.80 -11.37 2.93
N VAL A 396 -19.14 -12.52 2.80
CA VAL A 396 -17.70 -12.68 3.02
C VAL A 396 -16.87 -11.96 1.95
N LEU A 397 -17.29 -12.02 0.68
CA LEU A 397 -16.70 -11.27 -0.42
C LEU A 397 -16.87 -9.76 -0.25
N ALA A 398 -18.07 -9.30 0.13
CA ALA A 398 -18.31 -7.90 0.46
C ALA A 398 -17.45 -7.45 1.64
N GLY A 399 -17.31 -8.32 2.64
CA GLY A 399 -16.35 -8.18 3.73
C GLY A 399 -14.93 -8.00 3.21
N ALA A 400 -14.44 -8.81 2.28
CA ALA A 400 -13.11 -8.67 1.70
C ALA A 400 -12.94 -7.45 0.75
N GLY A 401 -13.94 -6.56 0.65
CA GLY A 401 -13.90 -5.38 -0.21
C GLY A 401 -14.23 -5.67 -1.69
N VAL A 402 -14.78 -6.84 -1.99
CA VAL A 402 -15.33 -7.17 -3.31
C VAL A 402 -16.83 -6.83 -3.31
N GLU A 403 -17.17 -5.64 -3.78
CA GLU A 403 -18.55 -5.15 -3.82
C GLU A 403 -19.48 -6.08 -4.62
N ILE A 404 -20.76 -6.11 -4.23
CA ILE A 404 -21.77 -7.02 -4.81
C ILE A 404 -21.79 -6.98 -6.34
N GLY A 405 -21.70 -5.80 -6.95
CA GLY A 405 -21.69 -5.65 -8.41
C GLY A 405 -20.43 -6.19 -9.10
N MET A 406 -19.36 -6.46 -8.36
CA MET A 406 -18.09 -7.02 -8.86
C MET A 406 -17.96 -8.52 -8.59
N GLN A 407 -18.75 -9.08 -7.66
CA GLN A 407 -18.65 -10.50 -7.25
C GLN A 407 -18.94 -11.47 -8.40
N ASP A 408 -19.76 -11.04 -9.36
CA ASP A 408 -20.16 -11.82 -10.53
C ASP A 408 -19.34 -11.43 -11.79
N LYS A 409 -18.38 -10.50 -11.68
CA LYS A 409 -17.46 -10.16 -12.77
C LYS A 409 -16.22 -11.05 -12.75
N ARG A 410 -15.54 -11.14 -13.89
CA ARG A 410 -14.28 -11.89 -13.99
C ARG A 410 -13.23 -11.31 -13.05
N ILE A 411 -12.49 -12.18 -12.38
CA ILE A 411 -11.36 -11.83 -11.51
C ILE A 411 -10.35 -10.97 -12.28
N GLY A 412 -10.13 -11.23 -13.57
CA GLY A 412 -9.26 -10.42 -14.41
C GLY A 412 -9.62 -8.92 -14.48
N ALA A 413 -10.87 -8.55 -14.20
CA ALA A 413 -11.34 -7.15 -14.18
C ALA A 413 -11.18 -6.46 -12.81
N LEU A 414 -10.76 -7.20 -11.78
CA LEU A 414 -10.49 -6.63 -10.46
C LEU A 414 -9.16 -5.88 -10.45
N SER A 415 -9.09 -4.82 -9.64
CA SER A 415 -7.81 -4.16 -9.33
C SER A 415 -6.87 -5.13 -8.59
N GLY A 416 -5.55 -4.88 -8.66
CA GLY A 416 -4.55 -5.69 -7.96
C GLY A 416 -4.83 -5.83 -6.45
N GLY A 417 -5.23 -4.74 -5.78
CA GLY A 417 -5.61 -4.78 -4.36
C GLY A 417 -6.85 -5.62 -4.08
N GLN A 418 -7.86 -5.60 -4.97
CA GLN A 418 -9.04 -6.48 -4.86
C GLN A 418 -8.67 -7.94 -5.09
N LYS A 419 -7.79 -8.24 -6.07
CA LYS A 419 -7.28 -9.60 -6.29
C LYS A 419 -6.52 -10.11 -5.07
N ALA A 420 -5.65 -9.28 -4.48
CA ALA A 420 -4.89 -9.63 -3.29
C ALA A 420 -5.81 -9.90 -2.08
N ARG A 421 -6.82 -9.06 -1.84
CA ARG A 421 -7.83 -9.29 -0.78
C ARG A 421 -8.64 -10.56 -1.02
N LEU A 422 -9.02 -10.84 -2.27
CA LEU A 422 -9.71 -12.09 -2.64
C LEU A 422 -8.82 -13.31 -2.43
N ALA A 423 -7.55 -13.24 -2.83
CA ALA A 423 -6.60 -14.33 -2.64
C ALA A 423 -6.37 -14.60 -1.16
N MET A 424 -6.18 -13.55 -0.35
CA MET A 424 -6.13 -13.69 1.10
C MET A 424 -7.40 -14.34 1.63
N LEU A 425 -8.58 -13.88 1.23
CA LEU A 425 -9.84 -14.51 1.65
C LEU A 425 -9.89 -16.02 1.30
N VAL A 426 -9.48 -16.41 0.10
CA VAL A 426 -9.39 -17.82 -0.30
C VAL A 426 -8.43 -18.59 0.62
N LEU A 427 -7.26 -18.01 0.94
CA LEU A 427 -6.34 -18.60 1.90
C LEU A 427 -6.96 -18.74 3.30
N ARG A 428 -7.71 -17.73 3.76
CA ARG A 428 -8.41 -17.75 5.06
C ARG A 428 -9.40 -18.91 5.14
N LEU A 429 -10.21 -19.10 4.09
CA LEU A 429 -11.26 -20.13 4.07
C LEU A 429 -10.71 -21.55 4.06
N LYS A 430 -9.45 -21.77 3.64
CA LYS A 430 -8.77 -23.06 3.75
C LYS A 430 -8.47 -23.48 5.19
N ASN A 431 -8.54 -22.57 6.16
CA ASN A 431 -8.11 -22.78 7.55
C ASN A 431 -6.70 -23.41 7.69
N PRO A 432 -5.68 -22.85 7.01
CA PRO A 432 -4.33 -23.39 7.06
C PRO A 432 -3.70 -23.18 8.44
N ASN A 433 -2.78 -24.08 8.81
CA ASN A 433 -1.97 -23.96 10.03
C ASN A 433 -0.50 -23.59 9.74
N PHE A 434 -0.14 -23.50 8.46
CA PHE A 434 1.15 -23.03 7.98
C PHE A 434 0.99 -22.19 6.71
N TYR A 435 1.56 -20.98 6.70
CA TYR A 435 1.57 -20.10 5.54
C TYR A 435 2.97 -20.01 4.94
N LEU A 436 3.04 -20.10 3.62
CA LEU A 436 4.24 -19.83 2.85
C LEU A 436 3.95 -18.60 1.98
N LEU A 437 4.58 -17.47 2.30
CA LEU A 437 4.24 -16.18 1.72
C LEU A 437 5.46 -15.59 1.00
N ASP A 438 5.39 -15.51 -0.33
CA ASP A 438 6.41 -14.84 -1.14
C ASP A 438 5.91 -13.47 -1.61
N GLU A 439 6.50 -12.41 -1.07
CA GLU A 439 6.15 -11.01 -1.32
C GLU A 439 4.64 -10.69 -1.15
N PRO A 440 4.01 -11.03 -0.01
CA PRO A 440 2.56 -10.92 0.16
C PRO A 440 2.04 -9.47 0.19
N THR A 441 2.93 -8.50 0.34
CA THR A 441 2.64 -7.06 0.38
C THR A 441 2.67 -6.40 -0.99
N ASN A 442 3.28 -7.04 -2.00
CA ASN A 442 3.26 -6.54 -3.36
C ASN A 442 1.78 -6.54 -3.82
N HIS A 443 1.29 -5.39 -4.27
CA HIS A 443 -0.10 -5.13 -4.68
C HIS A 443 -1.11 -4.79 -3.57
N LEU A 444 -0.72 -4.79 -2.29
CA LEU A 444 -1.57 -4.28 -1.22
C LEU A 444 -1.37 -2.77 -1.04
N ASP A 445 -2.48 -2.07 -0.80
CA ASP A 445 -2.40 -0.72 -0.26
C ASP A 445 -1.98 -0.75 1.21
N ILE A 446 -1.63 0.41 1.78
CA ILE A 446 -1.18 0.53 3.17
C ILE A 446 -2.18 -0.10 4.14
N GLU A 447 -3.48 0.14 3.94
CA GLU A 447 -4.53 -0.48 4.77
C GLU A 447 -4.60 -2.00 4.60
N GLY A 448 -4.43 -2.50 3.36
CA GLY A 448 -4.34 -3.93 3.09
C GLY A 448 -3.12 -4.58 3.75
N GLN A 449 -1.97 -3.90 3.76
CA GLN A 449 -0.77 -4.33 4.47
C GLN A 449 -1.02 -4.38 5.98
N GLU A 450 -1.55 -3.31 6.57
CA GLU A 450 -1.88 -3.23 8.01
C GLU A 450 -2.86 -4.34 8.42
N ALA A 451 -3.90 -4.58 7.61
CA ALA A 451 -4.88 -5.63 7.87
C ALA A 451 -4.26 -7.04 7.81
N LEU A 452 -3.35 -7.29 6.87
CA LEU A 452 -2.63 -8.56 6.77
C LEU A 452 -1.70 -8.76 7.97
N GLU A 453 -0.98 -7.72 8.41
CA GLU A 453 -0.12 -7.76 9.59
C GLU A 453 -0.91 -8.13 10.84
N GLU A 454 -2.00 -7.42 11.09
CA GLU A 454 -2.86 -7.63 12.26
C GLU A 454 -3.44 -9.03 12.26
N GLU A 455 -3.85 -9.52 11.10
CA GLU A 455 -4.34 -10.87 10.94
C GLU A 455 -3.27 -11.92 11.31
N LEU A 456 -2.08 -11.84 10.71
CA LEU A 456 -1.01 -12.81 10.97
C LEU A 456 -0.60 -12.84 12.46
N ILE A 457 -0.62 -11.67 13.11
CA ILE A 457 -0.27 -11.51 14.52
C ILE A 457 -1.39 -12.03 15.43
N ALA A 458 -2.62 -11.55 15.25
CA ALA A 458 -3.75 -11.87 16.13
C ALA A 458 -4.06 -13.37 16.18
N HIS A 459 -3.75 -14.08 15.11
CA HIS A 459 -4.06 -15.50 14.97
C HIS A 459 -2.89 -16.43 15.28
N GLY A 460 -1.72 -15.86 15.60
CA GLY A 460 -0.51 -16.65 15.86
C GLY A 460 -0.20 -17.58 14.69
N ALA A 461 -0.34 -17.07 13.46
CA ALA A 461 -0.08 -17.85 12.26
C ALA A 461 1.36 -18.35 12.26
N SER A 462 1.56 -19.62 11.90
CA SER A 462 2.89 -20.16 11.64
C SER A 462 3.23 -19.90 10.18
N CYS A 463 4.35 -19.26 9.88
CA CYS A 463 4.70 -18.97 8.49
C CYS A 463 6.20 -18.90 8.22
N LEU A 464 6.54 -19.15 6.95
CA LEU A 464 7.77 -18.69 6.34
C LEU A 464 7.41 -17.59 5.35
N LEU A 465 8.01 -16.41 5.50
CA LEU A 465 7.71 -15.25 4.68
C LEU A 465 8.96 -14.61 4.07
N VAL A 466 8.81 -14.13 2.83
CA VAL A 466 9.75 -13.25 2.14
C VAL A 466 9.01 -11.96 1.81
N SER A 467 9.61 -10.82 2.11
CA SER A 467 9.05 -9.51 1.76
C SER A 467 10.16 -8.47 1.69
N HIS A 468 10.00 -7.49 0.81
CA HIS A 468 10.80 -6.27 0.78
C HIS A 468 10.22 -5.11 1.62
N ASP A 469 9.02 -5.26 2.20
CA ASP A 469 8.41 -4.23 3.06
C ASP A 469 9.06 -4.24 4.46
N ARG A 470 9.89 -3.23 4.72
CA ARG A 470 10.62 -3.04 5.98
C ARG A 470 9.70 -3.00 7.21
N SER A 471 8.56 -2.32 7.09
CA SER A 471 7.61 -2.18 8.20
C SER A 471 6.91 -3.51 8.49
N PHE A 472 6.54 -4.24 7.43
CA PHE A 472 5.94 -5.57 7.53
C PHE A 472 6.89 -6.56 8.21
N LEU A 473 8.16 -6.61 7.78
CA LEU A 473 9.17 -7.50 8.37
C LEU A 473 9.35 -7.26 9.87
N ARG A 474 9.45 -5.99 10.28
CA ARG A 474 9.63 -5.59 11.69
C ARG A 474 8.42 -5.94 12.56
N ARG A 475 7.21 -5.79 12.03
CA ARG A 475 5.98 -5.98 12.80
C ARG A 475 5.57 -7.45 12.90
N VAL A 476 5.75 -8.23 11.84
CA VAL A 476 5.24 -9.61 11.74
C VAL A 476 6.29 -10.64 12.17
N GLY A 477 7.57 -10.44 11.81
CA GLY A 477 8.62 -11.42 12.02
C GLY A 477 8.91 -11.72 13.48
N THR A 478 9.05 -13.00 13.83
CA THR A 478 9.49 -13.46 15.16
C THR A 478 10.87 -14.10 15.16
N ARG A 479 11.30 -14.62 14.00
CA ARG A 479 12.61 -15.25 13.77
C ARG A 479 13.11 -14.82 12.40
N PHE A 480 14.41 -14.64 12.25
CA PHE A 480 14.99 -14.15 11.00
C PHE A 480 16.07 -15.12 10.53
N TRP A 481 15.90 -15.64 9.32
CA TRP A 481 16.89 -16.48 8.65
C TRP A 481 17.54 -15.68 7.53
N TRP A 482 18.84 -15.43 7.63
CA TRP A 482 19.59 -14.66 6.67
C TRP A 482 20.48 -15.57 5.83
N ILE A 483 20.27 -15.54 4.50
CA ILE A 483 21.19 -16.14 3.54
C ILE A 483 22.41 -15.25 3.41
N ARG A 484 23.53 -15.68 4.00
CA ARG A 484 24.79 -14.95 3.98
C ARG A 484 25.93 -15.87 3.54
N GLY A 485 26.61 -15.51 2.46
CA GLY A 485 27.57 -16.39 1.81
C GLY A 485 26.89 -17.67 1.32
N ARG A 486 27.49 -18.84 1.61
CA ARG A 486 26.94 -20.16 1.25
C ARG A 486 26.18 -20.84 2.39
N LYS A 487 25.64 -20.07 3.34
CA LYS A 487 24.94 -20.59 4.53
C LYS A 487 23.65 -19.83 4.83
N LEU A 488 22.70 -20.52 5.45
CA LEU A 488 21.52 -19.92 6.08
C LEU A 488 21.75 -19.78 7.59
N GLU A 489 21.90 -18.54 8.05
CA GLU A 489 22.16 -18.22 9.45
C GLU A 489 20.88 -17.68 10.10
N GLU A 490 20.72 -17.88 11.41
CA GLU A 490 19.61 -17.25 12.14
C GLU A 490 20.14 -16.06 12.91
N VAL A 491 19.41 -14.95 12.83
CA VAL A 491 19.79 -13.66 13.41
C VAL A 491 18.66 -13.12 14.27
N ASP A 492 19.02 -12.26 15.22
CA ASP A 492 18.08 -11.76 16.22
C ASP A 492 17.12 -10.70 15.66
N SER A 493 17.51 -10.00 14.59
CA SER A 493 16.71 -8.93 13.99
C SER A 493 16.98 -8.76 12.49
N PRO A 494 16.07 -8.12 11.74
CA PRO A 494 16.27 -7.84 10.32
C PRO A 494 17.16 -6.62 10.08
N GLU A 495 17.45 -5.81 11.10
CA GLU A 495 18.11 -4.50 10.95
C GLU A 495 19.51 -4.57 10.32
N PRO A 496 20.40 -5.53 10.67
CA PRO A 496 21.71 -5.63 10.03
C PRO A 496 21.62 -5.89 8.52
N PHE A 497 20.61 -6.66 8.09
CA PHE A 497 20.35 -6.91 6.68
C PHE A 497 19.77 -5.66 6.02
N LEU A 498 18.73 -5.07 6.61
CA LEU A 498 18.05 -3.89 6.05
C LEU A 498 19.01 -2.70 5.90
N SER A 499 19.80 -2.40 6.94
CA SER A 499 20.79 -1.31 6.89
C SER A 499 21.87 -1.54 5.82
N GLY A 500 22.37 -2.77 5.70
CA GLY A 500 23.36 -3.14 4.70
C GLY A 500 22.83 -3.01 3.27
N GLU A 501 21.60 -3.46 3.00
CA GLU A 501 20.99 -3.33 1.67
C GLU A 501 20.68 -1.88 1.33
N MET A 502 20.19 -1.09 2.30
CA MET A 502 19.85 0.32 2.13
C MET A 502 21.07 1.22 1.85
N GLY A 503 22.30 0.71 1.94
CA GLY A 503 23.51 1.48 1.67
C GLY A 503 23.87 2.49 2.76
N ALA A 504 23.22 2.43 3.93
CA ALA A 504 23.55 3.29 5.05
C ALA A 504 25.00 2.98 5.50
N ALA A 505 25.88 3.98 5.44
CA ALA A 505 27.19 3.88 6.07
C ALA A 505 26.99 3.49 7.55
N PRO A 506 27.80 2.57 8.11
CA PRO A 506 27.78 2.36 9.56
C PRO A 506 28.07 3.70 10.22
N GLY A 507 27.13 4.16 11.06
CA GLY A 507 27.16 5.47 11.70
C GLY A 507 28.35 5.70 12.63
#